data_AF-W2LAK7-F1
#
_entry.id   AF-W2LAK7-F1
#
_cell.length_a   1.000
_cell.length_b   1.000
_cell.length_c   1.000
_cell.angle_alpha   90.00
_cell.angle_beta   90.00
_cell.angle_gamma   90.00
#
_symmetry.space_group_name_H-M   'P 1'
#
loop_
_entity.id
_entity.type
_entity.pdbx_description
1 polymer ?
#
loop_
_entity_poly.entity_id
_entity_poly.type
_entity_poly.pdbx_seq_one_letter_code
_entity_poly.pdbx_strand_id
1 'polypeptide(L)'
;MDPRVLINYYLRKGWYDHVQRLCEQILEKKGSDSAILFWRAFGIVLERSYSSAIRELENLKRTGRDVELPCLHALVYAHSQCKHVDHDEVAQLELQLVMAEENASSASLMLCATFFWHLNEHAKARKILDQLLSTSGKSSSDGALRQRALILRGWVDLTVDTKIKREADLRDGSIQFFDQVT
;
A
#
# COMPACT_ATOMS: atom_id res chain seq x y z
N MET A 1 -14.29 -15.43 -1.08
CA MET A 1 -13.66 -14.44 -0.18
C MET A 1 -12.71 -13.58 -1.00
N ASP A 2 -12.69 -12.26 -0.80
CA ASP A 2 -11.74 -11.38 -1.47
C ASP A 2 -10.32 -11.66 -0.93
N PRO A 3 -9.35 -12.07 -1.77
CA PRO A 3 -8.01 -12.42 -1.32
C PRO A 3 -7.29 -11.29 -0.58
N ARG A 4 -7.63 -10.03 -0.87
CA ARG A 4 -7.04 -8.85 -0.24
C ARG A 4 -7.31 -8.80 1.26
N VAL A 5 -8.44 -9.35 1.72
CA VAL A 5 -8.77 -9.40 3.16
C VAL A 5 -7.79 -10.30 3.90
N LEU A 6 -7.49 -11.48 3.34
CA LEU A 6 -6.60 -12.44 3.96
C LEU A 6 -5.14 -11.98 3.90
N ILE A 7 -4.73 -11.36 2.79
CA ILE A 7 -3.42 -10.70 2.67
C ILE A 7 -3.23 -9.65 3.78
N ASN A 8 -4.18 -8.73 3.94
CA ASN A 8 -4.12 -7.70 4.98
C ASN A 8 -4.06 -8.29 6.39
N TYR A 9 -4.81 -9.37 6.64
CA TYR A 9 -4.76 -10.07 7.92
C TYR A 9 -3.37 -10.66 8.21
N TYR A 10 -2.77 -11.37 7.25
CA TYR A 10 -1.44 -11.96 7.40
C TYR A 10 -0.34 -10.91 7.55
N LEU A 11 -0.39 -9.82 6.79
CA LEU A 11 0.55 -8.70 6.92
C LEU A 11 0.53 -8.13 8.34
N ARG A 12 -0.67 -7.84 8.89
CA ARG A 12 -0.82 -7.35 10.27
C ARG A 12 -0.33 -8.33 11.34
N LYS A 13 -0.39 -9.63 11.07
CA LYS A 13 0.11 -10.67 11.98
C LYS A 13 1.62 -10.90 11.86
N GLY A 14 2.28 -10.29 10.87
CA GLY A 14 3.69 -10.54 10.60
C GLY A 14 3.97 -11.86 9.88
N TRP A 15 2.95 -12.49 9.28
CA TRP A 15 3.06 -13.79 8.62
C TRP A 15 3.42 -13.63 7.14
N TYR A 16 4.59 -13.06 6.86
CA TYR A 16 4.97 -12.61 5.51
C TYR A 16 5.15 -13.75 4.50
N ASP A 17 5.73 -14.87 4.90
CA ASP A 17 5.77 -16.10 4.08
C ASP A 17 4.34 -16.60 3.72
N HIS A 18 3.35 -16.46 4.61
CA HIS A 18 1.97 -16.82 4.29
C HIS A 18 1.36 -15.88 3.24
N VAL A 19 1.75 -14.60 3.24
CA VAL A 19 1.37 -13.65 2.18
C VAL A 19 1.93 -14.09 0.84
N GLN A 20 3.23 -14.45 0.80
CA GLN A 20 3.89 -14.90 -0.43
C GLN A 20 3.22 -16.14 -1.01
N ARG A 21 3.06 -17.20 -0.20
CA ARG A 21 2.42 -18.46 -0.63
C ARG A 21 0.97 -18.27 -1.06
N LEU A 22 0.21 -17.42 -0.37
CA LEU A 22 -1.16 -17.10 -0.76
C LEU A 22 -1.20 -16.40 -2.12
N CYS A 23 -0.31 -15.43 -2.35
CA CYS A 23 -0.26 -14.71 -3.63
C CYS A 23 0.13 -15.65 -4.78
N GLU A 24 1.11 -16.53 -4.58
CA GLU A 24 1.50 -17.55 -5.57
C GLU A 24 0.33 -18.46 -5.95
N GLN A 25 -0.38 -19.01 -4.96
CA GLN A 25 -1.58 -19.84 -5.20
C GLN A 25 -2.68 -19.10 -5.98
N ILE A 26 -2.83 -17.78 -5.77
CA ILE A 26 -3.79 -16.97 -6.51
C ILE A 26 -3.34 -16.80 -7.96
N LEU A 27 -2.07 -16.48 -8.17
CA LEU A 27 -1.48 -16.26 -9.49
C LEU A 27 -1.50 -17.54 -10.34
N GLU A 28 -1.25 -18.71 -9.74
CA GLU A 28 -1.37 -20.01 -10.40
C GLU A 28 -2.80 -20.29 -10.91
N LYS A 29 -3.82 -19.87 -10.15
CA LYS A 29 -5.23 -20.16 -10.48
C LYS A 29 -5.86 -19.13 -11.40
N LYS A 30 -5.49 -17.86 -11.27
CA LYS A 30 -6.17 -16.73 -11.92
C LYS A 30 -5.33 -16.00 -12.96
N GLY A 31 -4.05 -16.36 -13.10
CA GLY A 31 -3.10 -15.68 -13.97
C GLY A 31 -2.50 -14.43 -13.32
N SER A 32 -1.89 -13.59 -14.15
CA SER A 32 -1.14 -12.41 -13.70
C SER A 32 -2.07 -11.28 -13.24
N ASP A 33 -2.04 -10.97 -11.94
CA ASP A 33 -2.68 -9.80 -11.33
C ASP A 33 -1.58 -8.93 -10.70
N SER A 34 -1.42 -7.71 -11.21
CA SER A 34 -0.35 -6.81 -10.80
C SER A 34 -0.42 -6.42 -9.31
N ALA A 35 -1.61 -6.30 -8.73
CA ALA A 35 -1.75 -5.98 -7.31
C ALA A 35 -1.37 -7.18 -6.43
N ILE A 36 -1.69 -8.40 -6.87
CA ILE A 36 -1.27 -9.63 -6.17
C ILE A 36 0.26 -9.83 -6.29
N LEU A 37 0.84 -9.55 -7.46
CA LEU A 37 2.29 -9.53 -7.64
C LEU A 37 2.98 -8.52 -6.70
N PHE A 38 2.39 -7.33 -6.54
CA PHE A 38 2.90 -6.32 -5.61
C PHE A 38 2.89 -6.84 -4.17
N TRP A 39 1.78 -7.42 -3.70
CA TRP A 39 1.71 -7.93 -2.33
C TRP A 39 2.66 -9.09 -2.06
N ARG A 40 2.90 -9.95 -3.06
CA ARG A 40 3.93 -10.98 -2.99
C ARG A 40 5.31 -10.36 -2.80
N ALA A 41 5.69 -9.42 -3.67
CA ALA A 41 6.98 -8.74 -3.60
C ALA A 41 7.15 -7.97 -2.28
N PHE A 42 6.10 -7.33 -1.77
CA PHE A 42 6.12 -6.67 -0.47
C PHE A 42 6.31 -7.66 0.69
N GLY A 43 5.75 -8.87 0.61
CA GLY A 43 6.06 -9.94 1.56
C GLY A 43 7.56 -10.26 1.61
N ILE A 44 8.22 -10.31 0.46
CA ILE A 44 9.68 -10.52 0.34
C ILE A 44 10.46 -9.35 0.96
N VAL A 45 9.99 -8.10 0.76
CA VAL A 45 10.56 -6.91 1.41
C VAL A 45 10.51 -7.05 2.93
N LEU A 46 9.37 -7.45 3.49
CA LEU A 46 9.18 -7.56 4.95
C LEU A 46 9.98 -8.71 5.58
N GLU A 47 10.32 -9.74 4.79
CA GLU A 47 11.29 -10.79 5.18
C GLU A 47 12.76 -10.37 5.02
N ARG A 48 13.01 -9.12 4.62
CA ARG A 48 14.34 -8.52 4.46
C ARG A 48 15.18 -9.14 3.34
N SER A 49 14.53 -9.83 2.41
CA SER A 49 15.17 -10.33 1.19
C SER A 49 15.18 -9.25 0.11
N TYR A 50 15.85 -8.12 0.41
CA TYR A 50 15.75 -6.88 -0.36
C TYR A 50 16.19 -7.02 -1.81
N SER A 51 17.30 -7.73 -2.08
CA SER A 51 17.77 -7.93 -3.46
C SER A 51 16.77 -8.68 -4.34
N SER A 52 16.06 -9.67 -3.79
CA SER A 52 15.02 -10.39 -4.53
C SER A 52 13.80 -9.49 -4.75
N ALA A 53 13.36 -8.77 -3.71
CA ALA A 53 12.24 -7.86 -3.80
C ALA A 53 12.47 -6.73 -4.81
N ILE A 54 13.66 -6.11 -4.81
CA ILE A 54 14.04 -5.05 -5.74
C ILE A 54 13.89 -5.51 -7.19
N ARG A 55 14.40 -6.71 -7.52
CA ARG A 55 14.28 -7.27 -8.88
C ARG A 55 12.83 -7.45 -9.31
N GLU A 56 11.97 -7.91 -8.41
CA GLU A 56 10.55 -8.11 -8.72
C GLU A 56 9.80 -6.78 -8.88
N LEU A 57 10.03 -5.83 -7.98
CA LEU A 57 9.41 -4.51 -8.01
C LEU A 57 9.85 -3.69 -9.23
N GLU A 58 11.12 -3.81 -9.66
CA GLU A 58 11.64 -3.16 -10.87
C GLU A 58 10.94 -3.61 -12.15
N ASN A 59 10.60 -4.90 -12.23
CA ASN A 59 9.82 -5.43 -13.35
C ASN A 59 8.36 -5.00 -13.24
N LEU A 60 7.79 -5.06 -12.03
CA LEU A 60 6.38 -4.77 -11.80
C LEU A 60 6.03 -3.31 -12.03
N LYS A 61 6.89 -2.35 -11.63
CA LYS A 61 6.62 -0.91 -11.82
C LYS A 61 6.35 -0.54 -13.28
N ARG A 62 6.92 -1.30 -14.23
CA ARG A 62 6.80 -1.08 -15.68
C ARG A 62 5.54 -1.70 -16.30
N THR A 63 4.76 -2.46 -15.53
CA THR A 63 3.60 -3.22 -16.03
C THR A 63 2.38 -2.32 -16.20
N GLY A 64 2.28 -1.21 -15.46
CA GLY A 64 1.23 -0.22 -15.66
C GLY A 64 1.02 0.72 -14.47
N ARG A 65 0.32 1.83 -14.71
CA ARG A 65 0.07 2.91 -13.75
C ARG A 65 -0.66 2.49 -12.46
N ASP A 66 -1.38 1.35 -12.49
CA ASP A 66 -2.14 0.84 -11.35
C ASP A 66 -1.26 0.29 -10.23
N VAL A 67 0.03 0.05 -10.50
CA VAL A 67 1.00 -0.47 -9.51
C VAL A 67 2.31 0.29 -9.47
N GLU A 68 2.53 1.22 -10.39
CA GLU A 68 3.78 1.98 -10.49
C GLU A 68 4.14 2.74 -9.21
N LEU A 69 3.24 3.60 -8.71
CA LEU A 69 3.46 4.40 -7.51
C LEU A 69 3.81 3.56 -6.26
N PRO A 70 3.03 2.52 -5.88
CA PRO A 70 3.40 1.70 -4.74
C PRO A 70 4.70 0.92 -4.97
N CYS A 71 5.01 0.49 -6.20
CA CYS A 71 6.29 -0.16 -6.49
C CYS A 71 7.47 0.79 -6.28
N LEU A 72 7.38 2.04 -6.73
CA LEU A 72 8.43 3.05 -6.54
C LEU A 72 8.68 3.32 -5.06
N HIS A 73 7.64 3.50 -4.25
CA HIS A 73 7.80 3.66 -2.81
C HIS A 73 8.39 2.41 -2.14
N ALA A 74 7.97 1.21 -2.54
CA ALA A 74 8.52 -0.04 -2.04
C ALA A 74 10.00 -0.23 -2.44
N LEU A 75 10.41 0.23 -3.63
CA LEU A 75 11.80 0.24 -4.08
C LEU A 75 12.65 1.19 -3.24
N VAL A 76 12.22 2.44 -3.07
CA VAL A 76 12.92 3.42 -2.20
C VAL A 76 13.09 2.83 -0.79
N TYR A 77 12.03 2.26 -0.23
CA TYR A 77 12.10 1.58 1.06
C TYR A 77 13.12 0.44 1.03
N ALA A 78 13.01 -0.52 0.11
CA ALA A 78 13.91 -1.68 0.07
C ALA A 78 15.38 -1.29 -0.11
N HIS A 79 15.69 -0.34 -1.00
CA HIS A 79 17.05 0.19 -1.19
C HIS A 79 17.58 0.84 0.08
N SER A 80 16.76 1.64 0.79
CA SER A 80 17.15 2.29 2.04
C SER A 80 17.47 1.31 3.18
N GLN A 81 16.98 0.07 3.10
CA GLN A 81 17.22 -0.97 4.11
C GLN A 81 18.42 -1.88 3.79
N CYS A 82 19.02 -1.75 2.60
CA CYS A 82 20.19 -2.52 2.21
C CYS A 82 21.41 -2.16 3.08
N LYS A 83 22.30 -3.14 3.32
CA LYS A 83 23.54 -2.91 4.10
C LYS A 83 24.42 -1.81 3.51
N HIS A 84 24.48 -1.74 2.19
CA HIS A 84 25.13 -0.67 1.44
C HIS A 84 24.06 -0.02 0.57
N VAL A 85 23.67 1.19 0.94
CA VAL A 85 22.63 1.95 0.23
C VAL A 85 23.26 2.60 -0.99
N ASP A 86 22.65 2.38 -2.15
CA ASP A 86 22.96 3.12 -3.37
C ASP A 86 22.14 4.42 -3.37
N HIS A 87 22.76 5.51 -2.93
CA HIS A 87 22.08 6.79 -2.79
C HIS A 87 21.69 7.42 -4.14
N ASP A 88 22.44 7.10 -5.21
CA ASP A 88 22.15 7.62 -6.55
C ASP A 88 20.88 6.94 -7.10
N GLU A 89 20.77 5.63 -6.92
CA GLU A 89 19.55 4.89 -7.30
C GLU A 89 18.34 5.36 -6.49
N VAL A 90 18.48 5.58 -5.17
CA VAL A 90 17.39 6.11 -4.34
C VAL A 90 16.93 7.48 -4.84
N ALA A 91 17.87 8.40 -5.13
CA ALA A 91 17.54 9.72 -5.65
C ALA A 91 16.82 9.65 -7.01
N GLN A 92 17.24 8.72 -7.89
CA GLN A 92 16.59 8.49 -9.18
C GLN A 92 15.17 7.94 -9.03
N LEU A 93 14.93 7.05 -8.06
CA LEU A 93 13.59 6.55 -7.75
C LEU A 93 12.69 7.64 -7.15
N GLU A 94 13.24 8.49 -6.29
CA GLU A 94 12.51 9.64 -5.73
C GLU A 94 12.10 10.66 -6.80
N LEU A 95 12.93 10.87 -7.82
CA LEU A 95 12.55 11.69 -8.97
C LEU A 95 11.38 11.08 -9.77
N GLN A 96 11.40 9.76 -9.98
CA GLN A 96 10.29 9.04 -10.64
C GLN A 96 8.99 9.14 -9.84
N LEU A 97 9.06 9.14 -8.50
CA LEU A 97 7.89 9.27 -7.63
C LEU A 97 7.10 10.55 -7.91
N VAL A 98 7.77 11.68 -8.15
CA VAL A 98 7.09 12.95 -8.45
C VAL A 98 6.16 12.81 -9.65
N MET A 99 6.64 12.19 -10.74
CA MET A 99 5.83 11.98 -11.93
C MET A 99 4.74 10.92 -11.73
N ALA A 100 5.03 9.86 -10.97
CA ALA A 100 4.07 8.80 -10.69
C ALA A 100 2.93 9.27 -9.78
N GLU A 101 3.19 10.17 -8.82
CA GLU A 101 2.18 10.76 -7.93
C GLU A 101 1.13 11.56 -8.72
N GLU A 102 1.55 12.31 -9.75
CA GLU A 102 0.64 13.10 -10.60
C GLU A 102 -0.26 12.23 -11.48
N ASN A 103 0.24 11.06 -11.90
CA ASN A 103 -0.42 10.18 -12.87
C ASN A 103 -1.08 8.94 -12.26
N ALA A 104 -0.97 8.78 -10.94
CA ALA A 104 -1.45 7.59 -10.23
C ALA A 104 -2.96 7.39 -10.42
N SER A 105 -3.33 6.17 -10.81
CA SER A 105 -4.74 5.79 -10.83
C SER A 105 -5.28 5.66 -9.40
N SER A 106 -6.60 5.72 -9.25
CA SER A 106 -7.24 5.50 -7.95
C SER A 106 -6.94 4.10 -7.37
N ALA A 107 -6.72 3.10 -8.23
CA ALA A 107 -6.29 1.76 -7.81
C ALA A 107 -4.87 1.79 -7.24
N SER A 108 -3.96 2.52 -7.91
CA SER A 108 -2.57 2.74 -7.47
C SER A 108 -2.50 3.47 -6.13
N LEU A 109 -3.27 4.54 -5.98
CA LEU A 109 -3.39 5.28 -4.71
C LEU A 109 -3.93 4.38 -3.58
N MET A 110 -4.95 3.56 -3.84
CA MET A 110 -5.50 2.64 -2.84
C MET A 110 -4.48 1.59 -2.41
N LEU A 111 -3.73 1.05 -3.36
CA LEU A 111 -2.67 0.06 -3.10
C LEU A 111 -1.52 0.70 -2.28
N CYS A 112 -1.11 1.92 -2.65
CA CYS A 112 -0.06 2.68 -1.99
C CYS A 112 -0.43 3.09 -0.56
N ALA A 113 -1.65 3.57 -0.32
CA ALA A 113 -2.13 3.85 1.04
C ALA A 113 -2.12 2.61 1.92
N THR A 114 -2.51 1.45 1.37
CA THR A 114 -2.49 0.17 2.10
C THR A 114 -1.06 -0.25 2.44
N PHE A 115 -0.11 -0.06 1.52
CA PHE A 115 1.31 -0.31 1.75
C PHE A 115 1.86 0.54 2.91
N PHE A 116 1.61 1.85 2.89
CA PHE A 116 2.07 2.73 3.96
C PHE A 116 1.45 2.41 5.32
N TRP A 117 0.19 1.95 5.33
CA TRP A 117 -0.44 1.47 6.55
C TRP A 117 0.32 0.28 7.16
N HIS A 118 0.70 -0.71 6.35
CA HIS A 118 1.46 -1.88 6.83
C HIS A 118 2.92 -1.56 7.21
N LEU A 119 3.48 -0.44 6.73
CA LEU A 119 4.76 0.09 7.22
C LEU A 119 4.63 0.94 8.50
N ASN A 120 3.41 1.14 9.02
CA ASN A 120 3.10 2.08 10.10
C ASN A 120 3.42 3.54 9.76
N GLU A 121 3.53 3.89 8.48
CA GLU A 121 3.67 5.26 8.00
C GLU A 121 2.28 5.94 7.88
N HIS A 122 1.55 5.97 9.00
CA HIS A 122 0.14 6.39 9.05
C HIS A 122 -0.09 7.78 8.43
N ALA A 123 0.83 8.73 8.62
CA ALA A 123 0.71 10.06 8.05
C ALA A 123 0.73 10.07 6.51
N LYS A 124 1.56 9.24 5.88
CA LYS A 124 1.60 9.11 4.41
C LYS A 124 0.36 8.40 3.89
N ALA A 125 -0.06 7.32 4.56
CA ALA A 125 -1.30 6.62 4.23
C ALA A 125 -2.51 7.57 4.27
N ARG A 126 -2.61 8.40 5.32
CA ARG A 126 -3.65 9.42 5.47
C ARG A 126 -3.67 10.41 4.31
N LYS A 127 -2.52 10.99 3.97
CA LYS A 127 -2.39 11.96 2.87
C LYS A 127 -2.95 11.40 1.54
N ILE A 128 -2.61 10.15 1.21
CA ILE A 128 -3.09 9.50 -0.01
C ILE A 128 -4.59 9.24 0.05
N LEU A 129 -5.12 8.79 1.20
CA LEU A 129 -6.55 8.55 1.38
C LEU A 129 -7.37 9.83 1.29
N ASP A 130 -6.87 10.94 1.82
CA ASP A 130 -7.53 12.25 1.73
C ASP A 130 -7.64 12.70 0.26
N GLN A 131 -6.58 12.52 -0.55
CA GLN A 131 -6.60 12.77 -2.00
C GLN A 131 -7.61 11.86 -2.74
N LEU A 132 -7.70 10.58 -2.34
CA LEU A 132 -8.63 9.62 -2.92
C LEU A 132 -10.09 10.00 -2.63
N LEU A 133 -10.38 10.36 -1.38
CA LEU A 133 -11.71 10.71 -0.91
C LEU A 133 -12.19 12.08 -1.43
N SER A 134 -11.27 13.03 -1.67
CA SER A 134 -11.60 14.33 -2.28
C SER A 134 -11.95 14.23 -3.77
N THR A 135 -11.36 13.26 -4.48
CA THR A 135 -11.53 13.09 -5.93
C THR A 135 -12.79 12.28 -6.28
N SER A 136 -13.16 11.34 -5.40
CA SER A 136 -14.22 10.33 -5.57
C SER A 136 -15.67 10.86 -5.52
N GLY A 137 -15.89 12.17 -5.43
CA GLY A 137 -17.23 12.77 -5.30
C GLY A 137 -18.03 12.96 -6.60
N LYS A 138 -17.57 12.45 -7.75
CA LYS A 138 -18.09 12.87 -9.07
C LYS A 138 -18.77 11.77 -9.91
N SER A 139 -18.74 10.49 -9.50
CA SER A 139 -19.37 9.40 -10.27
C SER A 139 -20.03 8.33 -9.39
N SER A 140 -21.04 7.63 -9.91
CA SER A 140 -21.74 6.53 -9.19
C SER A 140 -20.92 5.23 -9.13
N SER A 141 -19.98 5.03 -10.06
CA SER A 141 -19.01 3.92 -10.05
C SER A 141 -17.94 4.05 -8.96
N ASP A 142 -17.79 5.23 -8.36
CA ASP A 142 -16.83 5.49 -7.28
C ASP A 142 -17.28 4.99 -5.90
N GLY A 143 -18.54 4.58 -5.71
CA GLY A 143 -19.09 4.23 -4.39
C GLY A 143 -18.29 3.13 -3.67
N ALA A 144 -17.98 2.03 -4.37
CA ALA A 144 -17.22 0.91 -3.78
C ALA A 144 -15.76 1.29 -3.46
N LEU A 145 -15.13 2.11 -4.30
CA LEU A 145 -13.77 2.60 -4.05
C LEU A 145 -13.76 3.56 -2.84
N ARG A 146 -14.74 4.48 -2.77
CA ARG A 146 -14.93 5.40 -1.66
C ARG A 146 -15.12 4.63 -0.34
N GLN A 147 -16.00 3.63 -0.33
CA GLN A 147 -16.22 2.77 0.82
C GLN A 147 -14.93 2.10 1.27
N ARG A 148 -14.16 1.53 0.33
CA ARG A 148 -12.87 0.91 0.64
C ARG A 148 -11.86 1.91 1.20
N ALA A 149 -11.80 3.12 0.66
CA ALA A 149 -10.93 4.19 1.15
C ALA A 149 -11.34 4.66 2.56
N LEU A 150 -12.65 4.80 2.84
CA LEU A 150 -13.16 5.11 4.18
C LEU A 150 -12.82 4.02 5.20
N ILE A 151 -13.05 2.74 4.84
CA ILE A 151 -12.68 1.61 5.69
C ILE A 151 -11.18 1.64 6.00
N LEU A 152 -10.33 1.82 4.98
CA LEU A 152 -8.90 1.87 5.18
C LEU A 152 -8.49 3.09 6.03
N ARG A 153 -9.13 4.25 5.86
CA ARG A 153 -8.88 5.43 6.68
C ARG A 153 -9.22 5.17 8.15
N GLY A 154 -10.36 4.55 8.41
CA GLY A 154 -10.72 4.10 9.76
C GLY A 154 -9.66 3.17 10.35
N TRP A 155 -9.16 2.19 9.59
CA TRP A 155 -8.07 1.32 10.07
C TRP A 155 -6.75 2.04 10.31
N VAL A 156 -6.35 2.96 9.43
CA VAL A 156 -5.12 3.76 9.56
C VAL A 156 -5.13 4.56 10.86
N ASP A 157 -6.26 5.20 11.17
CA ASP A 157 -6.39 6.04 12.36
C ASP A 157 -6.62 5.18 13.63
N LEU A 158 -7.33 4.06 13.52
CA LEU A 158 -7.57 3.13 14.64
C LEU A 158 -6.28 2.45 15.14
N THR A 159 -5.29 2.28 14.27
CA THR A 159 -4.07 1.50 14.56
C THR A 159 -2.84 2.35 14.89
N VAL A 160 -3.00 3.67 15.00
CA VAL A 160 -1.88 4.56 15.31
C VAL A 160 -1.42 4.45 16.77
N ASP A 161 -0.14 4.76 17.02
CA ASP A 161 0.42 4.82 18.36
C ASP A 161 -0.09 6.04 19.13
N THR A 162 -0.82 5.80 20.21
CA THR A 162 -1.49 6.83 21.02
C THR A 162 -0.57 7.51 22.04
N LYS A 163 0.76 7.37 21.93
CA LYS A 163 1.72 8.09 22.78
C LYS A 163 1.58 9.61 22.72
N ILE A 164 1.12 10.13 21.58
CA ILE A 164 0.93 11.57 21.36
C ILE A 164 -0.57 11.86 21.38
N LYS A 165 -0.99 12.90 22.10
CA LYS A 165 -2.40 13.29 22.24
C LYS A 165 -3.12 13.39 20.88
N ARG A 166 -2.48 14.04 19.90
CA ARG A 166 -3.03 14.16 18.53
C ARG A 166 -3.41 12.81 17.93
N GLU A 167 -2.58 11.78 18.12
CA GLU A 167 -2.82 10.46 17.55
C GLU A 167 -3.89 9.69 18.36
N ALA A 168 -4.00 9.95 19.66
CA ALA A 168 -5.13 9.47 20.46
C ALA A 168 -6.47 10.06 19.96
N ASP A 169 -6.51 11.36 19.71
CA ASP A 169 -7.70 12.04 19.18
C ASP A 169 -8.12 11.46 17.81
N LEU A 170 -7.15 11.14 16.94
CA LEU A 170 -7.42 10.48 15.65
C LEU A 170 -8.01 9.08 15.82
N ARG A 171 -7.45 8.29 16.75
CA ARG A 171 -7.95 6.95 17.04
C ARG A 171 -9.39 6.99 17.54
N ASP A 172 -9.72 7.90 18.45
CA ASP A 172 -11.07 8.07 18.98
C ASP A 172 -12.05 8.49 17.88
N GLY A 173 -11.61 9.37 16.98
CA GLY A 173 -12.37 9.79 15.81
C GLY A 173 -12.48 8.74 14.69
N SER A 174 -11.76 7.61 14.75
CA SER A 174 -11.70 6.66 13.64
C SER A 174 -13.05 6.00 13.33
N ILE A 175 -13.92 5.87 14.33
CA ILE A 175 -15.21 5.18 14.19
C ILE A 175 -16.13 5.86 13.16
N GLN A 176 -16.05 7.19 13.04
CA GLN A 176 -16.85 7.99 12.12
C GLN A 176 -16.67 7.58 10.64
N PHE A 177 -15.53 6.99 10.29
CA PHE A 177 -15.26 6.55 8.92
C PHE A 177 -16.00 5.25 8.60
N PHE A 178 -16.21 4.38 9.59
CA PHE A 178 -16.97 3.15 9.41
C PHE A 178 -18.47 3.43 9.36
N ASP A 179 -18.96 4.40 10.14
CA ASP A 179 -20.36 4.81 10.12
C ASP A 179 -20.79 5.35 8.74
N GLN A 180 -19.90 6.04 8.03
CA GLN A 180 -20.14 6.58 6.68
C GLN A 180 -20.22 5.52 5.57
N VAL A 181 -19.89 4.26 5.86
CA VAL A 181 -19.92 3.16 4.89
C VAL A 181 -21.25 2.41 4.93
N THR A 182 -22.00 2.56 6.03
CA THR A 182 -23.27 1.86 6.33
C THR A 182 -24.44 2.61 5.72
#